data_AF-A0A937A8G3-F1
#
_entry.id   AF-A0A937A8G3-F1
#
_cell.length_a   1.000
_cell.length_b   1.000
_cell.length_c   1.000
_cell.angle_alpha   90.00
_cell.angle_beta   90.00
_cell.angle_gamma   90.00
#
_symmetry.space_group_name_H-M   'P 1'
#
loop_
_entity.id
_entity.type
_entity.pdbx_description
1 polymer ?
#
loop_
_entity_poly.entity_id
_entity_poly.type
_entity_poly.pdbx_seq_one_letter_code
_entity_poly.pdbx_strand_id
1 'polypeptide(L)' 'MDLSIDEIYARLTRGVGRELVNDDNVFALIERAERDRHTILATELREWQAPCSSVQQVPTTMAPTRGFNRENVKH' A
#
# COMPACT_ATOMS: atom_id res chain seq x y z
N MET A 1 11.43 -27.45 -0.53
CA MET A 1 10.25 -27.44 -1.40
C MET A 1 9.89 -25.99 -1.59
N ASP A 2 10.14 -25.47 -2.78
CA ASP A 2 9.68 -24.14 -3.16
C ASP A 2 8.15 -24.20 -3.36
N LEU A 3 7.41 -23.14 -2.98
CA LEU A 3 5.95 -23.11 -3.11
C LEU A 3 5.56 -22.65 -4.50
N SER A 4 4.61 -23.34 -5.12
CA SER A 4 4.16 -22.96 -6.46
C SER A 4 3.38 -21.64 -6.45
N ILE A 5 3.37 -20.90 -7.58
CA ILE A 5 2.60 -19.65 -7.72
C ILE A 5 1.13 -19.84 -7.32
N ASP A 6 0.52 -20.97 -7.69
CA ASP A 6 -0.88 -21.27 -7.36
C ASP A 6 -1.10 -21.50 -5.85
N GLU A 7 -0.11 -22.09 -5.16
CA GLU A 7 -0.15 -22.29 -3.70
C GLU A 7 0.00 -20.97 -2.95
N ILE A 8 0.92 -20.11 -3.41
CA ILE A 8 1.11 -18.77 -2.84
C ILE A 8 -0.16 -17.95 -3.08
N TYR A 9 -0.72 -17.98 -4.29
CA TYR A 9 -1.97 -17.31 -4.63
C TYR A 9 -3.16 -17.78 -3.76
N ALA A 10 -3.29 -19.08 -3.52
CA ALA A 10 -4.34 -19.62 -2.65
C ALA A 10 -4.19 -19.19 -1.18
N ARG A 11 -2.97 -18.90 -0.72
CA ARG A 11 -2.71 -18.32 0.61
C ARG A 11 -3.06 -16.84 0.64
N LEU A 12 -2.65 -16.10 -0.40
CA LEU A 12 -2.93 -14.67 -0.52
C LEU A 12 -4.42 -14.35 -0.59
N THR A 13 -5.22 -15.17 -1.30
CA THR A 13 -6.68 -15.03 -1.33
C THR A 13 -7.35 -15.24 0.03
N ARG A 14 -6.66 -15.90 0.98
CA ARG A 14 -7.08 -16.05 2.38
C ARG A 14 -6.52 -14.95 3.29
N GLY A 15 -5.78 -13.99 2.74
CA GLY A 15 -5.14 -12.90 3.49
C GLY A 15 -3.86 -13.29 4.23
N VAL A 16 -3.22 -14.42 3.87
CA VAL A 16 -1.99 -14.91 4.52
C VAL A 16 -0.88 -15.18 3.49
N GLY A 17 0.38 -15.19 3.92
CA GLY A 17 1.51 -15.55 3.04
C GLY A 17 2.10 -14.40 2.22
N ARG A 18 1.90 -13.15 2.65
CA ARG A 18 2.59 -11.98 2.07
C ARG A 18 4.12 -12.09 2.15
N GLU A 19 4.65 -12.80 3.16
CA GLU A 19 6.08 -13.12 3.30
C GLU A 19 6.63 -14.04 2.19
N LEU A 20 5.75 -14.73 1.46
CA LEU A 20 6.11 -15.61 0.36
C LEU A 20 6.20 -14.85 -0.97
N VAL A 21 5.72 -13.59 -1.00
CA VAL A 21 5.79 -12.73 -2.19
C VAL A 21 7.18 -12.13 -2.27
N ASN A 22 7.82 -12.27 -3.43
CA ASN A 22 9.16 -11.75 -3.72
C ASN A 22 9.20 -11.16 -5.14
N ASP A 23 10.28 -10.47 -5.48
CA ASP A 23 10.43 -9.79 -6.78
C ASP A 23 10.37 -10.75 -7.99
N ASP A 24 10.65 -12.03 -7.79
CA ASP A 24 10.62 -13.06 -8.84
C ASP A 24 9.19 -13.53 -9.13
N ASN A 25 8.39 -13.75 -8.07
CA ASN A 25 7.05 -14.30 -8.19
C ASN A 25 5.92 -13.26 -8.25
N VAL A 26 6.16 -12.02 -7.81
CA VAL A 26 5.14 -10.97 -7.73
C VAL A 26 4.48 -10.70 -9.08
N PHE A 27 5.24 -10.73 -10.17
CA PHE A 27 4.71 -10.55 -11.53
C PHE A 27 3.76 -11.68 -11.93
N ALA A 28 4.16 -12.93 -11.70
CA ALA A 28 3.33 -14.10 -12.00
C ALA A 28 2.05 -14.12 -11.15
N LEU A 29 2.11 -13.65 -9.89
CA LEU A 29 0.96 -13.51 -9.01
C LEU A 29 -0.01 -12.42 -9.49
N ILE A 30 0.50 -11.27 -9.98
CA ILE A 30 -0.33 -10.20 -10.57
C ILE A 30 -1.05 -10.73 -11.81
N GLU A 31 -0.34 -11.38 -12.75
CA GLU A 31 -0.96 -11.94 -13.95
C GLU A 31 -2.02 -13.00 -13.62
N ARG A 32 -1.78 -13.81 -12.58
CA ARG A 32 -2.75 -14.80 -12.09
C ARG A 32 -3.99 -14.12 -11.50
N ALA A 33 -3.80 -13.07 -10.71
CA ALA A 33 -4.89 -12.28 -10.12
C ALA A 33 -5.73 -11.57 -11.19
N GLU A 34 -5.09 -11.01 -12.22
CA GLU A 34 -5.77 -10.36 -13.35
C GLU A 34 -6.59 -11.37 -14.17
N ARG A 35 -6.05 -12.58 -14.41
CA ARG A 35 -6.80 -13.67 -15.05
C ARG A 35 -8.05 -14.08 -14.28
N ASP A 36 -7.98 -14.09 -12.94
CA ASP A 36 -9.10 -14.43 -12.07
C ASP A 36 -10.07 -13.25 -11.83
N ARG A 37 -9.76 -12.06 -12.36
CA ARG A 37 -10.45 -10.79 -12.08
C ARG A 37 -10.44 -10.39 -10.59
N HIS A 38 -9.44 -10.85 -9.84
CA HIS A 38 -9.15 -10.40 -8.47
C HIS A 38 -8.38 -9.08 -8.47
N THR A 39 -9.08 -8.01 -8.84
CA THR A 39 -8.52 -6.66 -9.01
C THR A 39 -7.94 -6.07 -7.72
N ILE A 40 -8.52 -6.36 -6.56
CA ILE A 40 -7.98 -5.93 -5.25
C ILE A 40 -6.61 -6.57 -5.02
N LEU A 41 -6.51 -7.89 -5.15
CA LEU A 41 -5.26 -8.62 -4.93
C LEU A 41 -4.18 -8.20 -5.94
N ALA A 42 -4.55 -7.97 -7.20
CA ALA A 42 -3.62 -7.45 -8.22
C ALA A 42 -3.10 -6.05 -7.85
N THR A 43 -3.95 -5.21 -7.25
CA THR A 43 -3.57 -3.87 -6.78
C THR A 43 -2.61 -3.97 -5.60
N GLU A 44 -2.93 -4.78 -4.60
CA GLU A 44 -2.07 -5.00 -3.43
C GLU A 44 -0.68 -5.53 -3.84
N LEU A 45 -0.63 -6.51 -4.76
CA LEU A 45 0.64 -7.03 -5.27
C LEU A 45 1.48 -5.96 -5.99
N ARG A 46 0.84 -5.05 -6.75
CA ARG A 46 1.54 -3.91 -7.37
C ARG A 46 2.05 -2.92 -6.33
N GLU A 47 1.29 -2.69 -5.25
CA GLU A 47 1.75 -1.86 -4.14
C GLU A 47 2.92 -2.49 -3.39
N TRP A 48 2.97 -3.82 -3.30
CA TRP A 48 4.08 -4.53 -2.64
C TRP A 48 5.31 -4.63 -3.53
N GLN A 49 5.11 -4.68 -4.85
CA GLN A 49 6.19 -4.59 -5.84
C GLN A 49 6.82 -3.18 -5.85
N ALA A 50 6.04 -2.14 -5.60
CA ALA A 50 6.56 -0.78 -5.63
C ALA A 50 7.67 -0.63 -4.56
N PRO A 51 8.88 -0.17 -4.93
CA PRO A 51 9.88 0.17 -3.93
C PRO A 51 9.22 1.20 -2.99
N CYS A 52 9.21 0.91 -1.69
CA CYS A 52 8.65 1.78 -0.64
C CYS A 52 9.24 3.19 -0.73
N SER A 53 8.69 4.03 -1.61
CA SER A 53 9.18 5.39 -1.87
C SER A 53 8.05 6.39 -2.05
N SER A 54 6.86 6.05 -1.58
CA SER A 54 5.72 6.97 -1.51
C SER A 54 5.04 6.91 -0.15
N VAL A 55 5.83 6.86 0.93
CA VAL A 55 5.41 7.56 2.15
C VAL A 55 5.52 9.06 1.86
N GLN A 56 4.59 9.59 1.05
CA GLN A 56 4.24 11.00 1.12
C GLN A 56 2.94 11.13 1.90
N GLN A 57 2.95 10.52 3.09
CA GLN A 57 2.19 11.02 4.21
C GLN A 57 2.86 12.34 4.65
N VAL A 58 2.55 13.43 3.95
CA VAL A 58 2.57 14.75 4.59
C VAL A 58 1.13 15.22 4.71
N PRO A 59 0.42 14.90 5.80
CA PRO A 59 -0.77 15.64 6.15
C PRO A 59 -0.32 16.94 6.80
N THR A 60 0.21 17.90 6.04
CA THR A 60 0.35 19.26 6.58
C THR A 60 -0.96 19.98 6.32
N THR A 61 -1.87 19.83 7.28
CA THR A 61 -2.87 20.83 7.62
C THR A 61 -2.24 22.23 7.51
N MET A 62 -2.50 22.92 6.41
CA MET A 62 -2.24 24.35 6.26
C MET A 62 -3.58 25.06 6.05
N ALA A 63 -4.32 25.19 7.15
CA ALA A 63 -5.20 26.33 7.41
C ALA A 63 -5.44 26.40 8.93
N PRO A 64 -5.09 27.52 9.57
CA PRO A 64 -6.18 28.38 9.99
C PRO A 64 -6.01 29.77 9.39
N THR A 65 -6.90 30.12 8.47
CA THR A 65 -7.06 31.51 8.05
C THR A 65 -7.64 32.30 9.23
N ARG A 66 -6.83 33.20 9.78
CA ARG A 66 -7.21 34.56 10.23
C ARG A 66 -8.10 34.73 11.47
N GLY A 67 -7.49 35.23 12.54
CA GLY A 67 -8.09 36.13 13.53
C GLY A 67 -6.96 36.96 14.19
N PHE A 68 -6.65 38.19 13.75
CA PHE A 68 -7.26 39.47 14.13
C PHE A 68 -7.46 39.68 15.66
N ASN A 69 -6.60 40.52 16.26
CA ASN A 69 -6.72 41.30 17.52
C ASN A 69 -6.67 40.54 18.86
N ARG A 70 -6.04 41.02 19.95
CA ARG A 70 -5.69 42.39 20.36
C ARG A 70 -4.60 42.33 21.46
N GLU A 71 -3.53 43.08 21.26
CA GLU A 71 -2.71 43.84 22.24
C GLU A 71 -3.21 43.86 23.70
N ASN A 72 -2.49 43.16 24.58
CA ASN A 72 -2.57 43.26 26.04
C ASN A 72 -1.16 43.33 26.64
N VAL A 73 -0.53 44.51 26.61
CA VAL A 73 0.59 44.83 27.52
C VAL A 73 0.16 45.98 28.42
N LYS A 74 -0.12 45.63 29.68
CA LYS A 74 -0.05 46.54 30.82
C LYS A 74 1.18 46.15 31.63
N HIS A 75 2.22 46.99 31.62
CA HIS A 75 3.03 47.30 32.80
C HIS A 75 3.84 48.56 32.55
#